data_AF-A0A836RX92-F1
#
_entry.id   AF-A0A836RX92-F1
#
_cell.length_a   1.000
_cell.length_b   1.000
_cell.length_c   1.000
_cell.angle_alpha   90.00
_cell.angle_beta   90.00
_cell.angle_gamma   90.00
#
_symmetry.space_group_name_H-M   'P 1'
#
loop_
_entity.id
_entity.type
_entity.pdbx_description
1 polymer ?
#
loop_
_entity_poly.entity_id
_entity_poly.type
_entity_poly.pdbx_seq_one_letter_code
_entity_poly.pdbx_strand_id
1 'polypeptide(L)'
;MKLAVITMKQCQLLRGLKPRSYLAFGSCGAARRMIEHIIEDQHGRIEKLRVSCRDCILAQLLQGSYIVGQPVLLPEGLIRFVAVYTNATRRTISRNKSRLVSVEIIDARSLLLTPRQRAVLRMLGDSATITGIASRLGVSRAAAGKLVRRTLQKLALLYAAEPKAARAQ
;
A
#
# COMPACT_ATOMS: atom_id res chain seq x y z
N MET A 1 5.89 -16.64 2.44
CA MET A 1 4.55 -16.14 2.08
C MET A 1 4.73 -15.09 1.01
N LYS A 2 3.98 -15.14 -0.09
CA LYS A 2 4.02 -14.11 -1.13
C LYS A 2 2.93 -13.08 -0.92
N LEU A 3 3.19 -11.85 -1.32
CA LEU A 3 2.25 -10.72 -1.31
C LEU A 3 2.07 -10.22 -2.75
N ALA A 4 0.88 -9.75 -3.05
CA ALA A 4 0.56 -9.06 -4.29
C ALA A 4 0.41 -7.57 -3.98
N VAL A 5 1.30 -6.74 -4.52
CA VAL A 5 1.14 -5.29 -4.55
C VAL A 5 0.31 -4.97 -5.78
N ILE A 6 -0.89 -4.44 -5.57
CA ILE A 6 -1.90 -4.27 -6.61
C ILE A 6 -2.19 -2.78 -6.74
N THR A 7 -2.03 -2.25 -7.94
CA THR A 7 -2.51 -0.91 -8.31
C THR A 7 -3.69 -1.06 -9.27
N MET A 8 -4.81 -0.41 -8.97
CA MET A 8 -6.03 -0.46 -9.77
C MET A 8 -6.60 0.94 -10.03
N LYS A 9 -7.43 1.05 -11.07
CA LYS A 9 -8.20 2.27 -11.32
C LYS A 9 -9.23 2.44 -10.20
N GLN A 10 -9.45 3.67 -9.73
CA GLN A 10 -10.55 3.95 -8.79
C GLN A 10 -11.90 3.52 -9.38
N CYS A 11 -12.82 3.10 -8.50
CA CYS A 11 -14.19 2.78 -8.91
C CYS A 11 -14.91 4.05 -9.40
N GLN A 12 -15.92 3.87 -10.25
CA GLN A 12 -16.66 4.99 -10.85
C GLN A 12 -17.24 5.94 -9.80
N LEU A 13 -17.71 5.41 -8.68
CA LEU A 13 -18.28 6.21 -7.60
C LEU A 13 -17.24 7.16 -6.98
N LEU A 14 -16.01 6.69 -6.74
CA LEU A 14 -14.93 7.55 -6.25
C LEU A 14 -14.46 8.57 -7.30
N ARG A 15 -14.56 8.27 -8.60
CA ARG A 15 -14.25 9.27 -9.65
C ARG A 15 -15.13 10.50 -9.57
N GLY A 16 -16.43 10.31 -9.31
CA GLY A 16 -17.38 11.42 -9.22
C GLY A 16 -17.12 12.32 -8.01
N LEU A 17 -16.65 11.74 -6.91
CA LEU A 17 -16.43 12.43 -5.64
C LEU A 17 -15.10 13.20 -5.57
N LYS A 18 -14.13 12.84 -6.41
CA LYS A 18 -12.78 13.44 -6.43
C LYS A 18 -12.15 13.54 -5.03
N PRO A 19 -12.05 12.43 -4.28
CA PRO A 19 -11.51 12.44 -2.93
C PRO A 19 -10.06 12.92 -2.92
N ARG A 20 -9.70 13.71 -1.91
CA ARG A 20 -8.33 14.18 -1.67
C ARG A 20 -7.46 13.08 -1.06
N SER A 21 -8.03 12.26 -0.19
CA SER A 21 -7.34 11.15 0.47
C SER A 21 -8.28 9.97 0.74
N TYR A 22 -7.71 8.78 0.89
CA TYR A 22 -8.42 7.56 1.28
C TYR A 22 -7.91 7.11 2.65
N LEU A 23 -8.74 7.30 3.69
CA LEU A 23 -8.30 7.24 5.08
C LEU A 23 -8.45 5.85 5.69
N ALA A 24 -9.44 5.06 5.26
CA ALA A 24 -9.63 3.70 5.75
C ALA A 24 -10.67 2.91 4.94
N PHE A 25 -10.59 1.59 5.08
CA PHE A 25 -11.61 0.65 4.66
C PHE A 25 -12.25 -0.04 5.87
N GLY A 26 -13.56 0.13 6.07
CA GLY A 26 -14.35 -0.54 7.11
C GLY A 26 -14.99 -1.82 6.59
N SER A 27 -14.86 -2.90 7.38
CA SER A 27 -15.20 -4.31 7.12
C SER A 27 -16.20 -4.63 5.99
N CYS A 28 -15.84 -5.59 5.14
CA CYS A 28 -16.78 -6.24 4.21
C CYS A 28 -17.66 -7.24 4.97
N GLY A 29 -18.92 -6.87 5.25
CA GLY A 29 -19.91 -7.81 5.77
C GLY A 29 -20.18 -8.94 4.76
N ALA A 30 -20.05 -10.20 5.18
CA ALA A 30 -20.12 -11.40 4.34
C ALA A 30 -21.41 -11.48 3.49
N ALA A 31 -22.51 -10.89 3.94
CA ALA A 31 -23.81 -10.97 3.28
C ALA A 31 -24.04 -9.97 2.13
N ARG A 32 -23.29 -8.86 2.01
CA ARG A 32 -23.67 -7.76 1.08
C ARG A 32 -22.57 -7.13 0.21
N ARG A 33 -21.34 -7.66 0.20
CA ARG A 33 -20.18 -7.05 -0.53
C ARG A 33 -20.07 -5.53 -0.32
N MET A 34 -20.42 -5.09 0.89
CA MET A 34 -20.45 -3.69 1.24
C MET A 34 -19.04 -3.26 1.62
N ILE A 35 -18.60 -2.17 1.01
CA ILE A 35 -17.34 -1.55 1.30
C ILE A 35 -17.63 -0.20 1.95
N GLU A 36 -17.19 0.00 3.19
CA GLU A 36 -17.17 1.33 3.80
C GLU A 36 -15.87 2.03 3.42
N HIS A 37 -16.01 3.06 2.59
CA HIS A 37 -14.93 3.98 2.23
C HIS A 37 -14.95 5.15 3.22
N ILE A 38 -13.82 5.44 3.85
CA ILE A 38 -13.64 6.69 4.59
C ILE A 38 -12.75 7.58 3.74
N ILE A 39 -13.31 8.68 3.24
CA ILE A 39 -12.62 9.61 2.33
C ILE A 39 -12.57 11.00 2.94
N GLU A 40 -11.59 11.78 2.49
CA GLU A 40 -11.58 13.22 2.68
C GLU A 40 -11.99 13.87 1.35
N ASP A 41 -13.03 14.69 1.35
CA ASP A 41 -13.49 15.40 0.16
C ASP A 41 -12.51 16.53 -0.24
N GLN A 42 -12.80 17.19 -1.36
CA GLN A 42 -12.02 18.33 -1.85
C GLN A 42 -12.05 19.57 -0.91
N HIS A 43 -12.96 19.60 0.07
CA HIS A 43 -13.10 20.67 1.06
C HIS A 43 -12.49 20.30 2.43
N GLY A 44 -11.82 19.15 2.54
CA GLY A 44 -11.22 18.68 3.78
C GLY A 44 -12.21 18.04 4.76
N ARG A 45 -13.43 17.73 4.32
CA ARG A 45 -14.45 17.05 5.15
C ARG A 45 -14.25 15.55 5.07
N ILE A 46 -14.30 14.90 6.22
CA ILE A 46 -14.25 13.44 6.31
C ILE A 46 -15.66 12.89 6.07
N GLU A 47 -15.83 12.12 5.00
CA GLU A 47 -17.06 11.44 4.66
C GLU A 47 -16.92 9.93 4.80
N LYS A 48 -17.96 9.30 5.39
CA LYS A 48 -18.10 7.85 5.45
C LYS A 48 -19.11 7.41 4.41
N LEU A 49 -18.64 6.69 3.40
CA LEU A 49 -19.44 6.22 2.29
C LEU A 49 -19.53 4.70 2.30
N ARG A 50 -20.73 4.20 2.57
CA ARG A 50 -21.02 2.77 2.46
C ARG A 50 -21.51 2.46 1.06
N VAL A 51 -20.69 1.76 0.29
CA VAL A 51 -20.95 1.49 -1.12
C VAL A 51 -21.02 -0.01 -1.33
N SER A 52 -22.11 -0.47 -1.95
CA SER A 52 -22.16 -1.85 -2.44
C SER A 52 -21.25 -1.97 -3.64
N CYS A 53 -20.12 -2.63 -3.44
CA CYS A 53 -19.04 -2.70 -4.42
C CYS A 53 -18.97 -4.12 -4.99
N ARG A 54 -20.04 -4.56 -5.68
CA ARG A 54 -20.17 -5.95 -6.18
C ARG A 54 -19.04 -6.37 -7.13
N ASP A 55 -18.55 -5.42 -7.92
CA ASP A 55 -17.49 -5.62 -8.93
C ASP A 55 -16.14 -5.00 -8.52
N CYS A 56 -16.01 -4.52 -7.28
CA CYS A 56 -14.75 -3.96 -6.83
C CYS A 56 -13.77 -5.09 -6.52
N ILE A 57 -12.58 -5.01 -7.10
CA ILE A 57 -11.49 -5.98 -6.85
C ILE A 57 -11.18 -6.05 -5.36
N LEU A 58 -11.15 -4.89 -4.67
CA LEU A 58 -10.91 -4.83 -3.24
C LEU A 58 -11.98 -5.63 -2.47
N ALA A 59 -13.26 -5.51 -2.83
CA ALA A 59 -14.36 -6.25 -2.18
C ALA A 59 -14.20 -7.76 -2.40
N GLN A 60 -13.90 -8.16 -3.63
CA GLN A 60 -13.69 -9.55 -3.99
C GLN A 60 -12.47 -10.14 -3.28
N LEU A 61 -11.40 -9.34 -3.11
CA LEU A 61 -10.20 -9.77 -2.40
C LEU A 61 -10.43 -9.88 -0.90
N LEU A 62 -11.18 -8.98 -0.28
CA LEU A 62 -11.52 -9.05 1.14
C LEU A 62 -12.36 -10.30 1.50
N GLN A 63 -13.04 -10.91 0.53
CA GLN A 63 -13.79 -12.15 0.73
C GLN A 63 -12.93 -13.42 0.69
N GLY A 64 -11.79 -13.38 -0.02
CA GLY A 64 -10.98 -14.58 -0.28
C GLY A 64 -9.50 -14.45 0.09
N SER A 65 -9.10 -13.29 0.62
CA SER A 65 -7.73 -12.96 0.95
C SER A 65 -7.67 -11.90 2.05
N TYR A 66 -6.51 -11.82 2.70
CA TYR A 66 -6.21 -10.77 3.66
C TYR A 66 -5.54 -9.58 2.95
N ILE A 67 -5.97 -8.36 3.28
CA ILE A 67 -5.34 -7.10 2.86
C ILE A 67 -4.36 -6.67 3.95
N VAL A 68 -3.13 -6.37 3.57
CA VAL A 68 -2.06 -5.95 4.47
C VAL A 68 -1.99 -4.42 4.47
N GLY A 69 -2.16 -3.83 5.65
CA GLY A 69 -2.16 -2.37 5.81
C GLY A 69 -3.41 -1.71 5.23
N GLN A 70 -3.35 -0.40 5.05
CA GLN A 70 -4.43 0.38 4.45
C GLN A 70 -4.18 0.60 2.96
N PRO A 71 -5.22 0.50 2.11
CA PRO A 71 -5.16 0.99 0.73
C PRO A 71 -4.80 2.48 0.70
N VAL A 72 -3.99 2.87 -0.28
CA VAL A 72 -3.54 4.23 -0.49
C VAL A 72 -4.11 4.76 -1.80
N LEU A 73 -4.64 5.98 -1.78
CA LEU A 73 -4.99 6.74 -2.99
C LEU A 73 -3.71 7.38 -3.53
N LEU A 74 -3.34 7.01 -4.76
CA LEU A 74 -2.26 7.64 -5.49
C LEU A 74 -2.78 8.91 -6.17
N PRO A 75 -1.87 9.82 -6.60
CA PRO A 75 -2.16 10.78 -7.65
C PRO A 75 -2.88 10.12 -8.85
N GLU A 76 -3.59 10.91 -9.67
CA GLU A 76 -4.39 10.41 -10.82
C GLU A 76 -5.61 9.52 -10.49
N GLY A 77 -5.96 9.34 -9.21
CA GLY A 77 -7.13 8.56 -8.83
C GLY A 77 -6.93 7.05 -9.00
N LEU A 78 -5.72 6.58 -8.73
CA LEU A 78 -5.42 5.15 -8.64
C LEU A 78 -5.44 4.70 -7.18
N ILE A 79 -5.81 3.45 -6.95
CA ILE A 79 -5.80 2.85 -5.61
C ILE A 79 -4.74 1.76 -5.59
N ARG A 80 -3.81 1.86 -4.64
CA ARG A 80 -2.80 0.84 -4.39
C ARG A 80 -3.05 0.16 -3.06
N PHE A 81 -2.91 -1.15 -3.01
CA PHE A 81 -3.00 -1.92 -1.78
C PHE A 81 -2.19 -3.21 -1.88
N VAL A 82 -1.97 -3.86 -0.74
CA VAL A 82 -1.22 -5.11 -0.65
C VAL A 82 -2.15 -6.21 -0.18
N ALA A 83 -2.15 -7.35 -0.86
CA ALA A 83 -2.91 -8.53 -0.48
C ALA A 83 -1.99 -9.73 -0.30
N VAL A 84 -2.36 -10.69 0.57
CA VAL A 84 -1.68 -11.98 0.62
C VAL A 84 -1.90 -12.71 -0.71
N TYR A 85 -0.82 -13.21 -1.32
CA TYR A 85 -0.92 -13.88 -2.62
C TYR A 85 -1.29 -15.35 -2.45
N THR A 86 -2.59 -15.63 -2.55
CA THR A 86 -3.18 -16.98 -2.52
C THR A 86 -3.75 -17.37 -3.90
N ASN A 87 -4.22 -18.62 -4.04
CA ASN A 87 -4.95 -19.05 -5.23
C ASN A 87 -6.26 -18.25 -5.46
N ALA A 88 -6.88 -17.75 -4.39
CA ALA A 88 -8.05 -16.87 -4.51
C ALA A 88 -7.62 -15.50 -5.08
N THR A 89 -6.57 -14.91 -4.52
CA THR A 89 -5.99 -13.63 -5.01
C THR A 89 -5.60 -13.73 -6.48
N ARG A 90 -4.90 -14.81 -6.89
CA ARG A 90 -4.54 -15.07 -8.28
C ARG A 90 -5.76 -15.12 -9.20
N ARG A 91 -6.81 -15.84 -8.81
CA ARG A 91 -8.06 -15.94 -9.59
C ARG A 91 -8.75 -14.57 -9.72
N THR A 92 -8.82 -13.81 -8.64
CA THR A 92 -9.41 -12.46 -8.63
C THR A 92 -8.63 -11.50 -9.52
N ILE A 93 -7.30 -11.52 -9.47
CA ILE A 93 -6.43 -10.73 -10.36
C ILE A 93 -6.69 -11.09 -11.83
N SER A 94 -6.68 -12.38 -12.18
CA SER A 94 -6.88 -12.83 -13.56
C SER A 94 -8.24 -12.42 -14.13
N ARG A 95 -9.31 -12.48 -13.33
CA ARG A 95 -10.67 -12.09 -13.75
C ARG A 95 -10.84 -10.58 -13.97
N ASN A 96 -10.00 -9.76 -13.35
CA ASN A 96 -10.17 -8.31 -13.32
C ASN A 96 -9.02 -7.54 -14.01
N LYS A 97 -8.25 -8.19 -14.90
CA LYS A 97 -7.08 -7.57 -15.56
C LYS A 97 -7.34 -6.18 -16.16
N SER A 98 -8.51 -5.94 -16.75
CA SER A 98 -8.86 -4.65 -17.39
C SER A 98 -8.98 -3.47 -16.41
N ARG A 99 -9.18 -3.75 -15.12
CA ARG A 99 -9.32 -2.76 -14.05
C ARG A 99 -8.01 -2.55 -13.28
N LEU A 100 -7.02 -3.40 -13.52
CA LEU A 100 -5.70 -3.35 -12.90
C LEU A 100 -4.75 -2.50 -13.75
N VAL A 101 -3.93 -1.70 -13.07
CA VAL A 101 -2.83 -0.96 -13.70
C VAL A 101 -1.54 -1.74 -13.57
N SER A 102 -1.26 -2.28 -12.39
CA SER A 102 -0.09 -3.13 -12.17
C SER A 102 -0.32 -4.12 -11.03
N VAL A 103 0.38 -5.25 -11.13
CA VAL A 103 0.44 -6.28 -10.08
C VAL A 103 1.87 -6.75 -9.97
N GLU A 104 2.45 -6.61 -8.79
CA GLU A 104 3.79 -7.12 -8.46
C GLU A 104 3.67 -8.20 -7.39
N ILE A 105 4.25 -9.37 -7.66
CA ILE A 105 4.29 -10.47 -6.68
C ILE A 105 5.64 -10.45 -5.99
N ILE A 106 5.63 -10.21 -4.68
CA ILE A 106 6.83 -10.06 -3.86
C ILE A 106 6.81 -11.03 -2.68
N ASP A 107 7.97 -11.33 -2.12
CA ASP A 107 8.04 -12.12 -0.88
C ASP A 107 7.67 -11.26 0.33
N ALA A 108 6.88 -11.75 1.27
CA ALA A 108 6.49 -10.98 2.46
C ALA A 108 7.69 -10.46 3.28
N ARG A 109 8.83 -11.16 3.24
CA ARG A 109 10.08 -10.71 3.89
C ARG A 109 10.64 -9.44 3.25
N SER A 110 10.24 -9.11 2.02
CA SER A 110 10.60 -7.84 1.38
C SER A 110 9.80 -6.67 1.93
N LEU A 111 8.61 -6.88 2.52
CA LEU A 111 7.80 -5.82 3.13
C LEU A 111 7.97 -5.70 4.64
N LEU A 112 8.34 -6.77 5.34
CA LEU A 112 8.55 -6.71 6.79
C LEU A 112 9.90 -6.07 7.12
N LEU A 113 9.87 -4.99 7.89
CA LEU A 113 11.07 -4.40 8.48
C LEU A 113 11.56 -5.25 9.65
N THR A 114 12.81 -5.68 9.61
CA THR A 114 13.43 -6.36 10.76
C THR A 114 13.54 -5.40 11.96
N PRO A 115 13.72 -5.90 13.20
CA PRO A 115 13.94 -5.04 14.36
C PRO A 115 15.07 -4.01 14.15
N ARG A 116 16.19 -4.43 13.54
CA ARG A 116 17.29 -3.53 13.15
C ARG A 116 16.85 -2.45 12.15
N GLN A 117 16.06 -2.82 11.14
CA GLN A 117 15.56 -1.85 10.15
C GLN A 117 14.58 -0.85 10.79
N ARG A 118 13.73 -1.30 11.71
CA ARG A 118 12.84 -0.41 12.50
C ARG A 118 13.64 0.55 13.39
N ALA A 119 14.70 0.06 14.03
CA ALA A 119 15.59 0.89 14.83
C ALA A 119 16.29 1.96 13.97
N VAL A 120 16.76 1.59 12.76
CA VAL A 120 17.31 2.56 11.79
C VAL A 120 16.29 3.62 11.42
N LEU A 121 15.02 3.28 11.19
CA LEU A 121 14.01 4.29 10.90
C LEU A 121 13.78 5.26 12.05
N ARG A 122 13.71 4.76 13.29
CA ARG A 122 13.60 5.64 14.46
C ARG A 122 14.77 6.61 14.54
N MET A 123 15.99 6.09 14.40
CA MET A 123 17.20 6.92 14.40
C MET A 123 17.22 7.96 13.27
N LEU A 124 16.74 7.61 12.07
CA LEU A 124 16.60 8.57 10.98
C LEU A 124 15.55 9.65 11.30
N GLY A 125 14.44 9.28 11.94
CA GLY A 125 13.44 10.23 12.45
C GLY A 125 14.04 11.19 13.49
N ASP A 126 14.97 10.71 14.31
CA ASP A 126 15.73 11.51 15.28
C ASP A 126 16.92 12.27 14.64
N SER A 127 16.96 12.39 13.30
CA SER A 127 18.02 13.06 12.54
C SER A 127 19.44 12.47 12.69
N ALA A 128 19.55 11.18 13.05
CA ALA A 128 20.85 10.53 13.15
C ALA A 128 21.53 10.38 11.77
N THR A 129 22.80 10.76 11.69
CA THR A 129 23.62 10.55 10.49
C THR A 129 23.97 9.08 10.30
N ILE A 130 24.40 8.68 9.10
CA ILE A 130 24.88 7.31 8.83
C ILE A 130 26.02 6.93 9.79
N THR A 131 26.90 7.88 10.13
CA THR A 131 27.98 7.67 11.11
C THR A 131 27.43 7.46 12.52
N GLY A 132 26.43 8.24 12.94
CA GLY A 132 25.76 8.04 14.24
C GLY A 132 25.04 6.69 14.33
N ILE A 133 24.37 6.28 13.25
CA ILE A 133 23.72 4.96 13.14
C ILE A 133 24.76 3.83 13.20
N ALA A 134 25.89 3.97 12.50
CA ALA A 134 26.97 3.00 12.52
C ALA A 134 27.52 2.79 13.94
N SER A 135 27.79 3.89 14.65
CA SER A 135 28.25 3.88 16.04
C SER A 135 27.25 3.19 16.97
N ARG A 136 25.98 3.61 16.95
CA ARG A 136 24.91 3.04 17.81
C ARG A 136 24.63 1.56 17.56
N LEU A 137 24.86 1.09 16.33
CA LEU A 137 24.63 -0.32 15.95
C LEU A 137 25.89 -1.18 16.07
N GLY A 138 27.06 -0.60 16.37
CA GLY A 138 28.33 -1.32 16.41
C GLY A 138 28.73 -1.94 15.07
N VAL A 139 28.48 -1.24 13.96
CA VAL A 139 28.78 -1.72 12.60
C VAL A 139 29.60 -0.70 11.81
N SER A 140 30.22 -1.12 10.71
CA SER A 140 30.93 -0.20 9.81
C SER A 140 29.97 0.81 9.16
N ARG A 141 30.49 1.99 8.81
CA ARG A 141 29.72 3.03 8.09
C ARG A 141 29.12 2.50 6.77
N ALA A 142 29.85 1.65 6.06
CA ALA A 142 29.36 1.01 4.83
C ALA A 142 28.20 0.04 5.09
N ALA A 143 28.27 -0.75 6.18
CA ALA A 143 27.18 -1.64 6.58
C ALA A 143 25.94 -0.86 7.01
N ALA A 144 26.12 0.22 7.77
CA ALA A 144 25.04 1.13 8.14
C ALA A 144 24.37 1.76 6.90
N GLY A 145 25.17 2.24 5.94
CA GLY A 145 24.66 2.78 4.67
C GLY A 145 23.85 1.77 3.87
N LYS A 146 24.31 0.51 3.75
CA LYS A 146 23.54 -0.57 3.12
C LYS A 146 22.23 -0.85 3.86
N LEU A 147 22.25 -0.83 5.19
CA LEU A 147 21.08 -1.08 6.01
C LEU A 147 20.04 0.04 5.87
N VAL A 148 20.47 1.31 5.87
CA VAL A 148 19.61 2.47 5.60
C VAL A 148 18.97 2.35 4.23
N ARG A 149 19.77 2.14 3.16
CA ARG A 149 19.26 2.00 1.79
C ARG A 149 18.21 0.90 1.68
N ARG A 150 18.49 -0.30 2.21
CA ARG A 150 17.53 -1.42 2.20
C ARG A 150 16.25 -1.10 2.96
N THR A 151 16.38 -0.40 4.09
CA THR A 151 15.24 0.00 4.92
C THR A 151 14.33 0.99 4.18
N LEU A 152 14.91 2.01 3.54
CA LEU A 152 14.18 2.98 2.72
C LEU A 152 13.52 2.32 1.50
N GLN A 153 14.21 1.38 0.84
CA GLN A 153 13.61 0.61 -0.27
C GLN A 153 12.38 -0.19 0.18
N LYS A 154 12.42 -0.80 1.37
CA LYS A 154 11.25 -1.51 1.93
C LYS A 154 10.12 -0.55 2.27
N LEU A 155 10.42 0.61 2.86
CA LEU A 155 9.42 1.64 3.10
C LEU A 155 8.82 2.15 1.80
N ALA A 156 9.62 2.40 0.77
CA ALA A 156 9.10 2.80 -0.54
C ALA A 156 8.16 1.74 -1.11
N LEU A 157 8.40 0.44 -0.92
CA LEU A 157 7.44 -0.57 -1.35
C LEU A 157 6.12 -0.55 -0.54
N LEU A 158 6.19 -0.22 0.75
CA LEU A 158 5.01 -0.10 1.62
C LEU A 158 4.21 1.19 1.37
N TYR A 159 4.91 2.27 1.07
CA TYR A 159 4.40 3.65 1.02
C TYR A 159 4.57 4.31 -0.34
N ALA A 160 4.89 3.57 -1.42
CA ALA A 160 4.93 4.13 -2.78
C ALA A 160 3.50 4.52 -3.19
N ALA A 161 3.10 5.67 -2.67
CA ALA A 161 2.03 6.51 -3.14
C ALA A 161 2.44 7.26 -4.41
N GLU A 162 3.75 7.34 -4.71
CA GLU A 162 4.22 8.02 -5.90
C GLU A 162 4.50 7.03 -7.03
N PRO A 163 3.80 7.13 -8.17
CA PRO A 163 4.31 6.52 -9.39
C PRO A 163 5.74 7.05 -9.62
N LYS A 164 6.64 6.18 -10.10
CA LYS A 164 7.87 6.68 -10.76
C LYS A 164 7.40 7.76 -11.71
N ALA A 165 7.81 9.02 -11.48
CA ALA A 165 7.61 10.09 -12.44
C ALA A 165 7.99 9.50 -13.81
N ALA A 166 6.99 9.41 -14.70
CA ALA A 166 7.24 9.03 -16.07
C ALA A 166 8.34 9.98 -16.53
N ARG A 167 9.49 9.42 -16.95
CA ARG A 167 10.55 10.22 -17.56
C ARG A 167 9.87 11.02 -18.67
N ALA A 168 9.81 12.33 -18.51
CA ALA A 168 9.46 13.23 -19.59
C ALA A 168 10.45 12.91 -20.73
N GLN A 169 9.90 12.42 -21.84
CA GLN A 169 10.58 12.39 -23.12
C GLN A 169 10.35 13.74 -23.78
#